data_AF-A0A2T3N436-F1
#
_entry.id   AF-A0A2T3N436-F1
#
_cell.length_a   1.000
_cell.length_b   1.000
_cell.length_c   1.000
_cell.angle_alpha   90.00
_cell.angle_beta   90.00
_cell.angle_gamma   90.00
#
_symmetry.space_group_name_H-M   'P 1'
#
loop_
_entity.id
_entity.type
_entity.pdbx_description
1 polymer ?
#
loop_
_entity_poly.entity_id
_entity_poly.type
_entity_poly.pdbx_seq_one_letter_code
_entity_poly.pdbx_strand_id
1 'polypeptide(L)'
;MLHITLFVFIANALALLLIALLGHFFAPLSEIPASDYLFYSCIIQWGIAKLVWDGGHESTTLSHDPHARKVMTMVKGFDFDADRLEQRAANIHFGMKMFIAGIPPLVGCLVLSFL
;
A
#
# COMPACT_ATOMS: atom_id res chain seq x y z
N MET A 1 -5.35 -10.62 16.19
CA MET A 1 -3.88 -10.73 16.29
C MET A 1 -3.31 -11.60 15.15
N LEU A 2 -3.68 -12.88 15.04
CA LEU A 2 -3.20 -13.79 13.98
C LEU A 2 -3.38 -13.28 12.54
N HIS A 3 -4.51 -12.63 12.23
CA HIS A 3 -4.78 -12.14 10.88
C HIS A 3 -3.84 -11.00 10.45
N ILE A 4 -3.36 -10.19 11.41
CA ILE A 4 -2.47 -9.05 11.10
C ILE A 4 -1.05 -9.57 10.90
N THR A 5 -0.59 -10.50 11.74
CA THR A 5 0.74 -11.10 11.59
C THR A 5 0.86 -11.90 10.29
N LEU A 6 -0.18 -12.65 9.93
CA LEU A 6 -0.24 -13.34 8.64
C LEU A 6 -0.20 -12.35 7.46
N PHE A 7 -0.97 -11.26 7.55
CA PHE A 7 -0.95 -10.21 6.53
C PHE A 7 0.46 -9.60 6.37
N VAL A 8 1.11 -9.24 7.48
CA VAL A 8 2.47 -8.68 7.48
C VAL A 8 3.45 -9.67 6.84
N PHE A 9 3.35 -10.96 7.17
CA PHE A 9 4.21 -11.99 6.59
C PHE A 9 4.01 -12.11 5.07
N ILE A 10 2.77 -12.21 4.61
CA ILE A 10 2.44 -12.31 3.19
C ILE A 10 2.88 -11.05 2.43
N ALA A 11 2.61 -9.87 2.97
CA ALA A 11 2.99 -8.59 2.35
C ALA A 11 4.51 -8.46 2.20
N ASN A 12 5.28 -8.92 3.18
CA ASN A 12 6.74 -8.94 3.10
C ASN A 12 7.27 -9.97 2.11
N ALA A 13 6.71 -11.19 2.11
CA ALA A 13 7.09 -12.21 1.15
C ALA A 13 6.81 -11.76 -0.29
N LEU A 14 5.67 -11.11 -0.54
CA LEU A 14 5.29 -10.61 -1.84
C LEU A 14 6.15 -9.43 -2.30
N ALA A 15 6.51 -8.52 -1.39
CA ALA A 15 7.44 -7.43 -1.69
C ALA A 15 8.84 -7.94 -2.04
N LEU A 16 9.36 -8.92 -1.29
CA LEU A 16 10.65 -9.55 -1.59
C LEU A 16 10.62 -10.31 -2.93
N LEU A 17 9.55 -11.04 -3.20
CA LEU A 17 9.35 -11.73 -4.48
C LEU A 17 9.34 -10.73 -5.64
N LEU A 18 8.65 -9.60 -5.48
CA LEU A 18 8.61 -8.54 -6.48
C LEU A 18 10.01 -8.01 -6.81
N ILE A 19 10.83 -7.73 -5.78
CA ILE A 19 12.20 -7.22 -5.98
C ILE A 19 13.09 -8.29 -6.63
N ALA A 20 13.00 -9.55 -6.18
CA ALA A 20 13.73 -10.66 -6.78
C ALA A 20 13.35 -10.85 -8.26
N LEU A 21 12.06 -10.73 -8.59
CA LEU A 21 11.58 -10.79 -9.96
C LEU A 21 12.10 -9.62 -10.79
N LEU A 22 12.09 -8.40 -10.25
CA LEU A 22 12.68 -7.23 -10.89
C LEU A 22 14.19 -7.39 -11.12
N GLY A 23 14.90 -8.04 -10.20
CA GLY A 23 16.33 -8.35 -10.33
C GLY A 23 16.67 -9.20 -11.56
N HIS A 24 15.74 -10.02 -12.04
CA HIS A 24 15.92 -10.76 -13.30
C HIS A 24 15.88 -9.87 -14.55
N PHE A 25 15.16 -8.74 -14.48
CA PHE A 25 15.01 -7.82 -15.62
C PHE A 25 15.96 -6.62 -15.55
N PHE A 26 16.36 -6.22 -14.35
CA PHE A 26 17.20 -5.05 -14.09
C PHE A 26 18.53 -5.47 -13.46
N ALA A 27 19.60 -5.47 -14.27
CA ALA A 27 20.96 -5.78 -13.83
C ALA A 27 21.45 -5.01 -12.57
N PRO A 28 21.07 -3.74 -12.34
CA PRO A 28 21.46 -3.06 -11.11
C PRO A 28 20.86 -3.66 -9.84
N LEU A 29 19.75 -4.43 -9.94
CA LEU A 29 19.09 -5.06 -8.78
C LEU A 29 19.58 -6.49 -8.53
N SER A 30 20.29 -7.13 -9.46
CA SER A 30 20.74 -8.52 -9.28
C SER A 30 21.89 -8.66 -8.28
N GLU A 31 22.69 -7.61 -8.10
CA GLU A 31 23.91 -7.64 -7.26
C GLU A 31 23.81 -6.79 -5.99
N ILE A 32 22.61 -6.31 -5.63
CA ILE A 32 22.45 -5.48 -4.43
C ILE A 32 22.59 -6.32 -3.15
N PRO A 33 23.16 -5.75 -2.07
CA PRO A 33 23.28 -6.44 -0.78
C PRO A 33 21.91 -6.70 -0.15
N ALA A 34 21.85 -7.67 0.77
CA ALA A 34 20.61 -8.06 1.45
C ALA A 34 19.96 -6.91 2.24
N SER A 35 20.75 -5.97 2.77
CA SER A 35 20.26 -4.74 3.40
C SER A 35 19.38 -3.94 2.44
N ASP A 36 19.83 -3.77 1.21
CA ASP A 36 19.18 -2.94 0.20
C ASP A 36 17.90 -3.61 -0.30
N TYR A 37 17.88 -4.95 -0.40
CA TYR A 37 16.64 -5.71 -0.65
C TYR A 37 15.55 -5.40 0.39
N LEU A 38 15.89 -5.37 1.67
CA LEU A 38 14.94 -5.04 2.73
C LEU A 38 14.55 -3.56 2.69
N PHE A 39 15.49 -2.66 2.38
CA PHE A 39 15.21 -1.25 2.22
C PHE A 39 14.19 -0.99 1.10
N TYR A 40 14.39 -1.58 -0.08
CA TYR A 40 13.44 -1.45 -1.20
C TYR A 40 12.08 -2.06 -0.86
N SER A 41 12.04 -3.18 -0.12
CA SER A 41 10.79 -3.80 0.34
C SER A 41 9.99 -2.84 1.23
N CYS A 42 10.67 -2.18 2.17
CA CYS A 42 10.07 -1.14 3.01
C CYS A 42 9.52 0.02 2.17
N ILE A 43 10.31 0.54 1.21
CA ILE A 43 9.88 1.63 0.32
C ILE A 43 8.62 1.25 -0.46
N ILE A 44 8.55 0.03 -1.02
CA ILE A 44 7.39 -0.43 -1.78
C ILE A 44 6.15 -0.44 -0.88
N GLN A 45 6.25 -1.01 0.32
CA GLN A 45 5.13 -1.11 1.25
C GLN A 45 4.66 0.27 1.73
N TRP A 46 5.58 1.17 2.06
CA TRP A 46 5.24 2.54 2.47
C TRP A 46 4.73 3.39 1.31
N GLY A 47 5.24 3.17 0.10
CA GLY A 47 4.71 3.77 -1.12
C GLY A 47 3.25 3.39 -1.34
N ILE A 48 2.91 2.10 -1.21
CA ILE A 48 1.52 1.64 -1.30
C ILE A 48 0.68 2.22 -0.15
N ALA A 49 1.20 2.24 1.08
CA ALA A 49 0.50 2.83 2.23
C ALA A 49 0.13 4.29 1.98
N LYS A 50 1.10 5.09 1.48
CA LYS A 50 0.90 6.48 1.11
C LYS A 50 -0.13 6.63 -0.01
N LEU A 51 -0.02 5.84 -1.09
CA LEU A 51 -0.96 5.89 -2.21
C LEU A 51 -2.40 5.58 -1.77
N VAL A 52 -2.58 4.66 -0.83
CA VAL A 52 -3.90 4.31 -0.32
C VAL A 52 -4.46 5.40 0.59
N TRP A 53 -3.62 6.03 1.42
CA TRP A 53 -4.05 7.18 2.23
C TRP A 53 -4.41 8.39 1.38
N ASP A 54 -3.60 8.72 0.38
CA ASP A 54 -3.84 9.84 -0.53
C ASP A 54 -5.01 9.54 -1.49
N GLY A 55 -5.12 8.30 -2.00
CA GLY A 55 -6.20 7.86 -2.88
C GLY A 55 -7.58 7.78 -2.19
N GLY A 56 -7.62 7.68 -0.86
CA GLY A 56 -8.84 7.81 -0.06
C GLY A 56 -9.29 9.26 0.17
N HIS A 57 -8.54 10.26 -0.31
CA HIS A 57 -8.77 11.67 -0.04
C HIS A 57 -9.61 12.39 -1.11
N GLU A 58 -10.55 11.67 -1.72
CA GLU A 58 -11.36 12.07 -2.89
C GLU A 58 -10.64 11.82 -4.22
N SER A 59 -11.27 11.03 -5.10
CA SER A 59 -10.95 11.12 -6.52
C SER A 59 -11.37 12.51 -7.00
N THR A 60 -10.41 13.42 -7.11
CA THR A 60 -10.61 14.83 -7.50
C THR A 60 -11.39 14.99 -8.80
N THR A 61 -11.38 13.99 -9.67
CA THR A 61 -12.14 13.99 -10.92
C THR A 61 -13.65 13.85 -10.73
N LEU A 62 -14.10 13.05 -9.75
CA LEU A 62 -15.51 12.71 -9.55
C LEU A 62 -16.22 13.68 -8.60
N SER A 63 -15.50 14.25 -7.62
CA SER A 63 -16.05 15.26 -6.71
C SER A 63 -16.21 16.63 -7.35
N HIS A 64 -15.43 16.94 -8.39
CA HIS A 64 -15.52 18.20 -9.13
C HIS A 64 -16.40 18.17 -10.39
N ASP A 65 -16.83 17.00 -10.87
CA ASP A 65 -17.72 16.90 -12.03
C ASP A 65 -19.21 17.03 -11.61
N PRO A 66 -19.88 18.15 -11.93
CA PRO A 66 -21.29 18.35 -11.61
C PRO A 66 -22.22 17.38 -12.35
N HIS A 67 -21.80 16.84 -13.50
CA HIS A 67 -22.59 15.85 -14.25
C HIS A 67 -22.56 14.49 -13.57
N ALA A 68 -21.37 14.04 -13.14
CA ALA A 68 -21.21 12.80 -12.37
C ALA A 68 -22.02 12.83 -11.07
N ARG A 69 -21.98 13.96 -10.34
CA ARG A 69 -22.77 14.14 -9.12
C ARG A 69 -24.28 14.04 -9.38
N LYS A 70 -24.76 14.61 -10.49
CA LYS A 70 -26.18 14.54 -10.86
C LYS A 70 -26.61 13.12 -11.19
N VAL A 71 -25.81 12.36 -11.92
CA VAL A 71 -26.08 10.94 -12.24
C VAL A 71 -26.12 10.09 -10.97
N MET A 72 -25.20 10.30 -10.02
CA MET A 72 -25.23 9.61 -8.73
C MET A 72 -26.54 9.86 -7.98
N THR A 73 -27.00 11.11 -7.91
CA THR A 73 -28.28 11.43 -7.23
C THR A 73 -29.54 10.86 -7.90
N MET A 74 -29.46 10.34 -9.13
CA MET A 74 -30.60 9.73 -9.83
C MET A 74 -30.87 8.28 -9.44
N VAL A 75 -29.93 7.60 -8.76
CA VAL A 75 -30.10 6.21 -8.32
C VAL A 75 -30.86 6.19 -6.99
N LYS A 76 -32.15 5.83 -7.02
CA LYS A 76 -32.95 5.71 -5.80
C LYS A 76 -32.47 4.52 -4.97
N GLY A 77 -32.22 4.75 -3.67
CA GLY A 77 -31.90 3.71 -2.70
C GLY A 77 -30.41 3.43 -2.49
N PHE A 78 -29.51 4.14 -3.18
CA PHE A 78 -28.06 4.02 -2.97
C PHE A 78 -27.52 5.27 -2.28
N ASP A 79 -26.92 5.08 -1.11
CA ASP A 79 -26.27 6.16 -0.34
C ASP A 79 -24.78 6.20 -0.70
N PHE A 80 -24.45 7.06 -1.68
CA PHE A 80 -23.07 7.25 -2.14
C PHE A 80 -22.15 7.84 -1.07
N ASP A 81 -22.70 8.58 -0.11
CA ASP A 81 -21.89 9.21 0.95
C ASP A 81 -21.50 8.16 2.00
N ALA A 82 -22.43 7.27 2.36
CA ALA A 82 -22.15 6.13 3.22
C ALA A 82 -21.11 5.17 2.61
N ASP A 83 -21.23 4.83 1.32
CA ASP A 83 -20.26 3.97 0.62
C ASP A 83 -18.88 4.62 0.55
N ARG A 84 -18.79 5.93 0.27
CA ARG A 84 -17.52 6.67 0.29
C ARG A 84 -16.86 6.67 1.67
N LEU A 85 -17.64 6.85 2.74
CA LEU A 85 -17.15 6.79 4.12
C LEU A 85 -16.60 5.41 4.45
N GLU A 86 -17.30 4.34 4.05
CA GLU A 86 -16.85 2.96 4.26
C GLU A 86 -15.55 2.67 3.49
N GLN A 87 -15.48 3.05 2.22
CA GLN A 87 -14.27 2.91 1.40
C GLN A 87 -13.09 3.69 1.98
N ARG A 88 -13.33 4.91 2.47
CA ARG A 88 -12.28 5.71 3.13
C ARG A 88 -11.76 5.03 4.39
N ALA A 89 -12.65 4.50 5.23
CA ALA A 89 -12.27 3.78 6.43
C ALA A 89 -11.48 2.50 6.10
N ALA A 90 -11.92 1.74 5.10
CA ALA A 90 -11.22 0.55 4.61
C ALA A 90 -9.82 0.88 4.07
N ASN A 91 -9.69 1.95 3.29
CA ASN A 91 -8.41 2.42 2.75
C ASN A 91 -7.45 2.84 3.87
N ILE A 92 -7.92 3.61 4.86
CA ILE A 92 -7.09 3.98 6.02
C ILE A 92 -6.60 2.74 6.75
N HIS A 93 -7.49 1.77 6.97
CA HIS A 93 -7.16 0.53 7.66
C HIS A 93 -6.15 -0.32 6.87
N PHE A 94 -6.31 -0.43 5.56
CA PHE A 94 -5.36 -1.13 4.69
C PHE A 94 -4.00 -0.43 4.62
N GLY A 95 -3.99 0.89 4.42
CA GLY A 95 -2.77 1.70 4.40
C GLY A 95 -1.98 1.56 5.71
N MET A 96 -2.67 1.55 6.85
CA MET A 96 -2.06 1.30 8.15
C MET A 96 -1.44 -0.10 8.26
N LYS A 97 -2.11 -1.14 7.74
CA LYS A 97 -1.53 -2.50 7.71
C LYS A 97 -0.27 -2.56 6.85
N MET A 98 -0.26 -1.91 5.70
CA MET A 98 0.91 -1.84 4.82
C MET A 98 2.06 -1.05 5.46
N PHE A 99 1.75 0.03 6.18
CA PHE A 99 2.74 0.79 6.93
C PHE A 99 3.40 -0.06 8.02
N ILE A 100 2.59 -0.77 8.82
CA ILE A 100 3.08 -1.71 9.86
C ILE A 100 3.92 -2.82 9.22
N ALA A 101 3.51 -3.32 8.06
CA ALA A 101 4.26 -4.36 7.34
C ALA A 101 5.66 -3.90 6.89
N GLY A 102 5.88 -2.59 6.69
CA GLY A 102 7.18 -1.99 6.38
C GLY A 102 8.13 -1.84 7.56
N ILE A 103 7.66 -1.99 8.80
CA ILE A 103 8.53 -1.88 9.98
C ILE A 103 9.54 -3.04 10.07
N PRO A 104 9.14 -4.33 9.96
CA PRO A 104 10.09 -5.44 9.98
C PRO A 104 11.24 -5.33 8.96
N PRO A 105 11.01 -5.04 7.67
CA PRO A 105 12.12 -4.90 6.72
C PRO A 105 12.98 -3.67 7.02
N LEU A 106 12.43 -2.56 7.52
CA LEU A 106 13.22 -1.43 7.98
C LEU A 106 14.17 -1.83 9.12
N VAL A 107 13.64 -2.52 10.14
CA VAL A 107 14.44 -3.00 11.27
C VAL A 107 15.50 -4.00 10.79
N GLY A 108 15.13 -4.95 9.94
CA GLY A 108 16.07 -5.93 9.38
C GLY A 108 17.18 -5.27 8.55
N CYS A 109 16.84 -4.25 7.75
CA CYS A 109 17.81 -3.45 7.02
C CYS A 109 18.79 -2.77 7.97
N LEU A 110 18.30 -2.08 9.01
CA LEU A 110 19.17 -1.40 9.98
C LEU A 110 20.11 -2.39 10.66
N VAL A 111 19.59 -3.55 11.10
CA VAL A 111 20.40 -4.59 11.74
C VAL A 111 21.49 -5.08 10.81
N LEU A 112 21.18 -5.35 9.53
CA LEU A 112 22.16 -5.79 8.54
C LEU A 112 23.17 -4.70 8.16
N SER A 113 22.77 -3.42 8.14
CA SER A 113 23.68 -2.31 7.84
C SER A 113 24.70 -2.03 8.95
N PHE A 114 24.41 -2.45 10.19
CA PHE A 114 25.33 -2.31 11.34
C PHE A 114 26.15 -3.57 11.64
N LEU A 115 25.92 -4.67 10.91
CA LEU A 115 26.64 -5.93 11.04
C LEU A 115 27.82 -6.00 10.06
#